data_AF-A0AAQ1PBN9-F1
#
_entry.id   AF-A0AAQ1PBN9-F1
#
_cell.length_a   1.000
_cell.length_b   1.000
_cell.length_c   1.000
_cell.angle_alpha   90.00
_cell.angle_beta   90.00
_cell.angle_gamma   90.00
#
_symmetry.space_group_name_H-M   'P 1'
#
loop_
_entity.id
_entity.type
_entity.pdbx_description
1 polymer ?
#
loop_
_entity_poly.entity_id
_entity_poly.type
_entity_poly.pdbx_seq_one_letter_code
_entity_poly.pdbx_strand_id
1 'polypeptide(L)' 'MSYDDSRHLKDREIKSRYDEDTYEAVRAVAKLHRLQPAVFVRMCVEEKLALLIAQDDNETAHTA' A
#
# COMPACT_ATOMS: atom_id res chain seq x y z
N MET A 1 -20.72 2.62 -2.23
CA MET A 1 -19.70 3.14 -1.29
C MET A 1 -18.89 4.18 -2.05
N SER A 2 -19.09 5.47 -1.75
CA SER A 2 -18.30 6.54 -2.36
C SER A 2 -16.95 6.62 -1.64
N TYR A 3 -15.85 6.59 -2.39
CA TYR A 3 -14.49 6.70 -1.88
C TYR A 3 -14.14 8.11 -1.34
N ASP A 4 -15.10 9.04 -1.34
CA ASP A 4 -14.94 10.42 -0.85
C ASP A 4 -15.09 10.58 0.67
N ASP A 5 -15.65 9.59 1.38
CA ASP A 5 -15.88 9.74 2.82
C ASP A 5 -14.64 9.38 3.63
N SER A 6 -13.87 10.38 4.11
CA SER A 6 -12.63 10.18 4.87
C SER A 6 -12.80 9.45 6.21
N ARG A 7 -14.04 9.18 6.65
CA ARG A 7 -14.32 8.52 7.94
C ARG A 7 -13.86 7.06 8.02
N HIS A 8 -13.68 6.36 6.89
CA HIS A 8 -13.17 4.98 6.89
C HIS A 8 -11.66 4.86 7.16
N LEU A 9 -10.92 5.99 7.12
CA LEU A 9 -9.47 6.02 7.37
C LEU A 9 -9.11 6.07 8.87
N LYS A 10 -10.10 6.19 9.76
CA LYS A 10 -9.87 6.46 11.19
C LYS A 10 -9.31 5.29 11.99
N ASP A 11 -9.44 4.05 11.52
CA ASP A 11 -9.07 2.91 12.37
C ASP A 11 -7.56 2.63 12.40
N ARG A 12 -6.78 2.98 11.37
CA ARG A 12 -5.31 2.74 11.30
C ARG A 12 -4.61 3.69 10.32
N GLU A 13 -4.51 4.98 10.65
CA GLU A 13 -3.79 5.93 9.81
C GLU A 13 -2.28 5.61 9.79
N ILE A 14 -1.72 5.43 8.59
CA ILE A 14 -0.27 5.29 8.38
C ILE A 14 0.25 6.59 7.77
N LYS A 15 1.14 7.27 8.49
CA LYS A 15 1.80 8.49 8.00
C LYS A 15 3.17 8.12 7.43
N SER A 16 3.34 8.34 6.14
CA SER A 16 4.63 8.16 5.45
C SER A 16 5.12 9.49 4.90
N ARG A 17 6.44 9.69 4.92
CA ARG A 17 7.10 10.87 4.36
C ARG A 17 7.86 10.46 3.10
N TYR A 18 7.77 11.31 2.09
CA TYR A 18 8.45 11.15 0.81
C TYR A 18 9.18 12.45 0.50
N ASP A 19 10.33 12.34 -0.17
CA ASP A 19 10.88 13.47 -0.90
C ASP A 19 9.98 13.83 -2.10
N GLU A 20 10.27 14.97 -2.71
CA GLU A 20 9.47 15.54 -3.80
C GLU A 20 9.43 14.62 -5.02
N ASP A 21 10.59 14.15 -5.49
CA ASP A 21 10.71 13.28 -6.66
C ASP A 21 9.94 11.97 -6.47
N THR A 22 10.07 11.36 -5.29
CA THR A 22 9.34 10.13 -4.94
C THR A 22 7.83 10.37 -4.90
N TYR A 23 7.38 11.48 -4.32
CA TYR A 23 5.96 11.79 -4.27
C TYR A 23 5.37 12.04 -5.67
N GLU A 24 6.10 12.72 -6.54
CA GLU A 24 5.69 12.95 -7.92
C GLU A 24 5.56 11.65 -8.71
N ALA A 25 6.52 10.73 -8.57
CA ALA A 25 6.46 9.42 -9.19
C ALA A 25 5.23 8.63 -8.74
N VAL A 26 4.98 8.56 -7.42
CA VAL A 26 3.79 7.91 -6.85
C VAL A 26 2.51 8.53 -7.40
N ARG A 27 2.44 9.86 -7.47
CA ARG A 27 1.27 10.59 -7.98
C ARG A 27 1.02 10.30 -9.46
N ALA A 28 2.08 10.26 -10.27
CA ALA A 28 1.98 9.97 -11.69
C ALA A 28 1.42 8.57 -11.94
N VAL A 29 1.94 7.56 -11.23
CA VAL A 29 1.48 6.17 -11.37
C VAL A 29 0.06 6.01 -10.83
N ALA A 30 -0.26 6.58 -9.67
CA ALA A 30 -1.62 6.54 -9.14
C ALA A 30 -2.65 7.12 -10.13
N LYS A 31 -2.28 8.19 -10.84
CA LYS A 31 -3.12 8.81 -11.89
C LYS A 31 -3.34 7.87 -13.08
N LEU A 32 -2.33 7.13 -13.52
CA LEU A 32 -2.47 6.12 -14.59
C LEU A 32 -3.51 5.06 -14.23
N HIS A 33 -3.55 4.66 -12.96
CA HIS A 33 -4.52 3.70 -12.44
C HIS A 33 -5.86 4.32 -12.01
N ARG A 34 -6.04 5.64 -12.16
CA ARG A 34 -7.22 6.40 -11.71
C ARG A 34 -7.49 6.23 -10.20
N LEU A 35 -6.44 6.15 -9.40
CA LEU A 35 -6.49 6.01 -7.95
C LEU A 35 -5.99 7.26 -7.24
N GLN A 36 -6.40 7.43 -5.98
CA GLN A 36 -5.77 8.39 -5.07
C GLN A 36 -4.37 7.87 -4.68
N PRO A 37 -3.36 8.74 -4.51
CA PRO A 37 -2.00 8.31 -4.16
C PRO A 37 -1.93 7.41 -2.91
N ALA A 38 -2.68 7.75 -1.86
CA ALA A 38 -2.73 6.96 -0.63
C ALA A 38 -3.32 5.55 -0.86
N VAL A 39 -4.34 5.44 -1.71
CA VAL A 39 -4.95 4.14 -2.07
C VAL A 39 -3.97 3.29 -2.86
N PHE A 40 -3.28 3.89 -3.84
CA PHE A 40 -2.27 3.20 -4.63
C PHE A 40 -1.13 2.67 -3.76
N VAL A 41 -0.55 3.52 -2.89
CA VAL A 41 0.53 3.11 -1.98
C VAL A 41 0.07 1.97 -1.06
N ARG A 42 -1.15 2.06 -0.52
CA ARG A 42 -1.72 1.00 0.33
C ARG A 42 -1.79 -0.33 -0.42
N MET A 43 -2.28 -0.34 -1.66
CA MET A 43 -2.35 -1.55 -2.47
C MET A 43 -0.97 -2.18 -2.68
N CYS A 44 0.05 -1.38 -3.02
CA CYS A 44 1.41 -1.88 -3.20
C CYS A 44 1.98 -2.49 -1.90
N VAL A 45 1.71 -1.86 -0.76
CA VAL A 45 2.15 -2.38 0.55
C VAL A 45 1.43 -3.69 0.88
N GLU A 46 0.11 -3.76 0.71
CA GLU A 46 -0.68 -4.98 0.97
C GLU A 46 -0.23 -6.16 0.09
N GLU A 47 0.01 -5.93 -1.20
CA GLU A 47 0.52 -6.94 -2.12
C GLU A 47 1.91 -7.43 -1.70
N LYS A 48 2.82 -6.52 -1.37
CA LYS A 48 4.17 -6.90 -0.94
C LYS A 48 4.15 -7.63 0.40
N LEU A 49 3.29 -7.24 1.33
CA LEU A 49 3.12 -7.91 2.62
C LEU A 49 2.61 -9.34 2.43
N ALA A 50 1.62 -9.54 1.56
CA ALA A 50 1.10 -10.87 1.26
C ALA A 50 2.18 -11.81 0.70
N LEU A 51 3.05 -11.29 -0.17
CA LEU A 51 4.19 -12.05 -0.69
C LEU A 51 5.19 -12.42 0.40
N LEU A 52 5.51 -11.50 1.31
CA LEU A 52 6.44 -11.76 2.41
C LEU A 52 5.89 -12.80 3.39
N ILE A 53 4.60 -12.73 3.73
CA ILE A 53 3.94 -13.73 4.58
C ILE A 53 3.99 -15.11 3.91
N ALA A 54 3.66 -15.18 2.62
CA ALA A 54 3.70 -16.44 1.88
C ALA A 54 5.11 -17.04 1.77
N GLN A 55 6.17 -16.21 1.82
CA GLN A 55 7.56 -16.67 1.87
C GLN A 55 7.93 -17.22 3.25
N ASP A 56 7.55 -16.52 4.32
CA ASP A 56 7.82 -16.90 5.70
C ASP A 56 7.16 -18.24 6.08
N ASP A 57 5.91 -18.46 5.64
CA ASP A 57 5.21 -19.73 5.80
C ASP A 57 5.95 -20.90 5.12
N ASN A 58 6.58 -20.63 3.97
CA ASN A 58 7.30 -21.64 3.18
C ASN A 58 8.67 -21.98 3.79
N GLU A 59 9.36 -20.98 4.34
CA GLU A 59 10.63 -21.17 5.06
C GLU A 59 10.40 -21.94 6.37
N THR A 60 9.34 -21.60 7.11
CA THR A 60 8.95 -22.29 8.36
C THR A 60 8.57 -23.75 8.10
N ALA A 61 7.87 -24.04 7.00
CA ALA A 61 7.52 -25.41 6.61
C ALA A 61 8.73 -26.27 6.17
N HIS A 62 9.83 -25.66 5.72
CA HIS A 62 11.07 -26.37 5.34
C HIS A 62 12.02 -26.65 6.51
N THR A 63 11.83 -25.99 7.65
CA THR A 63 12.68 -26.15 8.85
C THR A 63 12.08 -27.02 9.96
N ALA A 64 10.84 -27.48 9.80
CA ALA A 64 10.14 -28.41 10.70
C ALA A 64 10.21 -29.85 10.18
#